data_AF-A0A1E5VPY9-F1
#
_entry.id   AF-A0A1E5VPY9-F1
#
_cell.length_a   1.000
_cell.length_b   1.000
_cell.length_c   1.000
_cell.angle_alpha   90.00
_cell.angle_beta   90.00
_cell.angle_gamma   90.00
#
_symmetry.space_group_name_H-M   'P 1'
#
loop_
_entity.id
_entity.type
_entity.pdbx_description
1 polymer ?
#
loop_
_entity_poly.entity_id
_entity_poly.type
_entity_poly.pdbx_seq_one_letter_code
_entity_poly.pdbx_strand_id
1 'polypeptide(L)'
;MCIRDRANQLLEDQSQVESGSLSLAEPGPQGTFVGVYDGHGGPETSRFINDHLFNHLRKFATEHKCMSADVIRKAFQATEEGFLSLVRREWSLKPQIASVGSCCLVGVICSGTLYVANLGDSRAVLGRLVKATGEVVAMQLSSEHNACYEEVRQELQAAHPDDPHIVVLKHNVWRVKGVIQISRSIGDVYLKRPEYNREPLHSKFRLRETFQRPILSSEPQITEYRIQPNDQFAIFASDGLWEHLSNQEAVELVQNSPRNGIARRLVKVAMQEAAKKREMRYSDLKKIDRGVRRHFHDDITVIVVFLDSNAMSKASWSKSPSVSLRGGGVTLPAKSLAPFSAPAQLNSTY
;
A
#
# COMPACT_ATOMS: atom_id res chain seq x y z
N MET A 1 -14.30 -0.33 -6.98
CA MET A 1 -13.83 0.30 -8.24
C MET A 1 -12.41 0.79 -8.02
N CYS A 2 -11.47 0.55 -8.94
CA CYS A 2 -10.05 0.91 -8.79
C CYS A 2 -9.59 1.80 -9.95
N ILE A 3 -8.99 2.96 -9.67
CA ILE A 3 -8.42 3.88 -10.67
C ILE A 3 -7.10 4.45 -10.17
N ARG A 4 -6.19 4.73 -11.13
CA ARG A 4 -4.92 5.38 -10.88
C ARG A 4 -4.67 6.54 -11.83
N ASP A 5 -4.06 7.61 -11.34
CA ASP A 5 -3.40 8.63 -12.17
C ASP A 5 -1.88 8.60 -11.95
N ARG A 6 -1.13 8.96 -12.98
CA ARG A 6 0.33 8.86 -13.01
C ARG A 6 0.95 10.24 -13.18
N ALA A 7 1.62 10.72 -12.14
CA ALA A 7 2.47 11.89 -12.16
C ALA A 7 3.92 11.54 -12.53
N ASN A 8 4.40 10.37 -12.07
CA ASN A 8 5.79 9.95 -12.18
C ASN A 8 6.19 9.46 -13.59
N GLN A 9 7.49 9.55 -13.90
CA GLN A 9 8.02 9.00 -15.15
C GLN A 9 7.89 7.48 -15.21
N LEU A 10 7.72 6.77 -14.09
CA LEU A 10 7.27 5.39 -14.00
C LEU A 10 6.02 5.37 -13.10
N LEU A 11 5.05 4.50 -13.34
CA LEU A 11 3.95 4.32 -12.39
C LEU A 11 4.47 3.48 -11.24
N GLU A 12 4.73 4.11 -10.10
CA GLU A 12 5.27 3.44 -8.92
C GLU A 12 4.14 2.76 -8.13
N ASP A 13 2.96 3.39 -8.10
CA ASP A 13 1.74 2.86 -7.50
C ASP A 13 1.25 1.54 -8.09
N GLN A 14 0.89 0.59 -7.22
CA GLN A 14 0.22 -0.66 -7.54
C GLN A 14 -1.06 -0.80 -6.73
N SER A 15 -2.00 -1.60 -7.23
CA SER A 15 -3.26 -1.84 -6.52
C SER A 15 -3.84 -3.22 -6.80
N GLN A 16 -4.62 -3.73 -5.86
CA GLN A 16 -5.18 -5.07 -5.93
C GLN A 16 -6.55 -5.14 -5.25
N VAL A 17 -7.49 -5.87 -5.84
CA VAL A 17 -8.75 -6.27 -5.22
C VAL A 17 -8.98 -7.74 -5.55
N GLU A 18 -9.11 -8.57 -4.52
CA GLU A 18 -9.42 -10.00 -4.65
C GLU A 18 -10.66 -10.28 -3.80
N SER A 19 -11.67 -10.93 -4.37
CA SER A 19 -12.87 -11.34 -3.67
C SER A 19 -13.14 -12.82 -3.92
N GLY A 20 -13.50 -13.55 -2.87
CA GLY A 20 -13.67 -15.00 -2.91
C GLY A 20 -12.94 -15.67 -1.76
N SER A 21 -12.32 -16.82 -2.02
CA SER A 21 -11.55 -17.56 -1.02
C SER A 21 -10.29 -16.83 -0.59
N LEU A 22 -10.17 -16.60 0.72
CA LEU A 22 -9.01 -16.03 1.39
C LEU A 22 -8.06 -17.12 1.93
N SER A 23 -8.26 -18.38 1.55
CA SER A 23 -7.36 -19.52 1.87
C SER A 23 -6.97 -20.27 0.60
N LEU A 24 -5.90 -21.06 0.67
CA LEU A 24 -5.45 -21.98 -0.38
C LEU A 24 -6.25 -23.30 -0.36
N ALA A 25 -6.73 -23.72 0.82
CA ALA A 25 -7.58 -24.91 0.98
C ALA A 25 -9.07 -24.54 1.07
N GLU A 26 -9.92 -25.46 0.62
CA GLU A 26 -11.38 -25.38 0.75
C GLU A 26 -11.89 -26.52 1.67
N PRO A 27 -12.89 -26.25 2.55
CA PRO A 27 -13.51 -24.94 2.79
C PRO A 27 -12.59 -24.01 3.59
N GLY A 28 -12.66 -22.70 3.31
CA GLY A 28 -11.96 -21.70 4.12
C GLY A 28 -12.61 -20.32 4.08
N PRO A 29 -12.01 -19.32 4.76
CA PRO A 29 -12.61 -18.00 4.92
C PRO A 29 -12.87 -17.35 3.55
N GLN A 30 -14.08 -16.84 3.36
CA GLN A 30 -14.42 -16.01 2.20
C GLN A 30 -14.43 -14.54 2.57
N GLY A 31 -14.05 -13.69 1.63
CA GLY A 31 -14.06 -12.26 1.85
C GLY A 31 -13.47 -11.48 0.70
N THR A 32 -13.12 -10.23 0.99
CA THR A 32 -12.51 -9.30 0.04
C THR A 32 -11.21 -8.75 0.60
N PHE A 33 -10.14 -8.90 -0.17
CA PHE A 33 -8.85 -8.28 0.04
C PHE A 33 -8.73 -7.04 -0.86
N VAL A 34 -8.19 -5.96 -0.32
CA VAL A 34 -7.90 -4.71 -1.00
C VAL A 34 -6.48 -4.31 -0.66
N GLY A 35 -5.70 -3.92 -1.66
CA GLY A 35 -4.33 -3.43 -1.51
C GLY A 35 -4.11 -2.16 -2.30
N VAL A 36 -3.51 -1.17 -1.66
CA VAL A 36 -2.94 0.05 -2.26
C VAL A 36 -1.47 0.11 -1.87
N TYR A 37 -0.59 0.11 -2.86
CA TYR A 37 0.85 0.03 -2.67
C TYR A 37 1.49 1.21 -3.38
N ASP A 38 1.81 2.24 -2.61
CA ASP A 38 2.42 3.46 -3.10
C ASP A 38 3.94 3.27 -3.08
N GLY A 39 4.55 3.30 -4.27
CA GLY A 39 5.94 2.91 -4.48
C GLY A 39 6.84 4.12 -4.60
N HIS A 40 8.09 4.00 -4.15
CA HIS A 40 9.07 5.07 -4.27
C HIS A 40 10.47 4.55 -4.56
N GLY A 41 11.23 5.36 -5.32
CA GLY A 41 12.58 5.01 -5.76
C GLY A 41 12.63 4.00 -6.91
N GLY A 42 11.47 3.49 -7.32
CA GLY A 42 11.27 2.46 -8.34
C GLY A 42 9.99 1.64 -8.06
N PRO A 43 9.37 1.03 -9.09
CA PRO A 43 8.15 0.23 -8.93
C PRO A 43 8.39 -1.20 -8.42
N GLU A 44 9.64 -1.62 -8.19
CA GLU A 44 9.98 -3.00 -7.90
C GLU A 44 9.34 -3.52 -6.61
N THR A 45 9.36 -2.72 -5.53
CA THR A 45 8.81 -3.12 -4.24
C THR A 45 7.28 -3.22 -4.29
N SER A 46 6.61 -2.20 -4.82
CA SER A 46 5.15 -2.21 -4.94
C SER A 46 4.64 -3.35 -5.84
N ARG A 47 5.36 -3.69 -6.91
CA ARG A 47 5.08 -4.87 -7.75
C ARG A 47 5.29 -6.18 -6.99
N PHE A 48 6.39 -6.28 -6.25
CA PHE A 48 6.65 -7.46 -5.44
C PHE A 48 5.52 -7.69 -4.42
N ILE A 49 5.07 -6.63 -3.74
CA ILE A 49 3.92 -6.70 -2.83
C ILE A 49 2.67 -7.20 -3.56
N ASN A 50 2.34 -6.62 -4.72
CA ASN A 50 1.18 -7.00 -5.53
C ASN A 50 1.18 -8.49 -5.90
N ASP A 51 2.36 -9.04 -6.19
CA ASP A 51 2.52 -10.44 -6.61
C ASP A 51 2.50 -11.44 -5.46
N HIS A 52 2.91 -11.03 -4.25
CA HIS A 52 3.20 -11.98 -3.17
C HIS A 52 2.28 -11.83 -1.94
N LEU A 53 1.90 -10.61 -1.54
CA LEU A 53 1.27 -10.37 -0.24
C LEU A 53 -0.06 -11.12 -0.07
N PHE A 54 -0.92 -11.09 -1.08
CA PHE A 54 -2.18 -11.83 -1.04
C PHE A 54 -1.97 -13.35 -0.97
N ASN A 55 -0.94 -13.88 -1.64
CA ASN A 55 -0.62 -15.31 -1.59
C ASN A 55 -0.10 -15.72 -0.21
N HIS A 56 0.75 -14.90 0.40
CA HIS A 56 1.19 -15.11 1.79
C HIS A 56 0.00 -15.07 2.75
N LEU A 57 -0.92 -14.10 2.57
CA LEU A 57 -2.14 -14.03 3.37
C LEU A 57 -2.96 -15.33 3.26
N ARG A 58 -3.20 -15.83 2.04
CA ARG A 58 -3.94 -17.08 1.83
C ARG A 58 -3.25 -18.27 2.45
N LYS A 59 -1.92 -18.34 2.37
CA LYS A 59 -1.12 -19.39 3.02
C LYS A 59 -1.33 -19.37 4.54
N PHE A 60 -1.09 -18.24 5.20
CA PHE A 60 -1.24 -18.15 6.66
C PHE A 60 -2.69 -18.32 7.12
N ALA A 61 -3.67 -17.81 6.37
CA ALA A 61 -5.08 -18.04 6.66
C ALA A 61 -5.47 -19.54 6.59
N THR A 62 -4.81 -20.30 5.70
CA THR A 62 -4.98 -21.76 5.61
C THR A 62 -4.39 -22.47 6.82
N GLU A 63 -3.15 -22.11 7.17
CA GLU A 63 -2.43 -22.70 8.32
C GLU A 63 -3.17 -22.45 9.64
N HIS A 64 -3.72 -21.24 9.80
CA HIS A 64 -4.45 -20.83 11.00
C HIS A 64 -5.95 -21.14 10.96
N LYS A 65 -6.47 -21.55 9.79
CA LYS A 65 -7.91 -21.81 9.53
C LYS A 65 -8.83 -20.63 9.84
N CYS A 66 -8.31 -19.41 9.88
CA CYS A 66 -9.07 -18.19 10.11
C CYS A 66 -8.36 -16.96 9.54
N MET A 67 -9.09 -15.84 9.44
CA MET A 67 -8.51 -14.52 9.20
C MET A 67 -8.38 -13.78 10.53
N SER A 68 -7.21 -13.19 10.80
CA SER A 68 -6.92 -12.43 12.03
C SER A 68 -5.82 -11.41 11.80
N ALA A 69 -5.62 -10.48 12.74
CA ALA A 69 -4.49 -9.56 12.69
C ALA A 69 -3.13 -10.29 12.69
N ASP A 70 -3.00 -11.43 13.37
CA ASP A 70 -1.76 -12.23 13.37
C ASP A 70 -1.46 -12.82 11.98
N VAL A 71 -2.49 -13.33 11.28
CA VAL A 71 -2.37 -13.84 9.92
C VAL A 71 -1.91 -12.74 8.96
N ILE A 72 -2.50 -11.54 9.10
CA ILE A 72 -2.12 -10.37 8.29
C ILE A 72 -0.67 -9.96 8.59
N ARG A 73 -0.29 -9.85 9.87
CA ARG A 73 1.08 -9.53 10.29
C ARG A 73 2.10 -10.51 9.72
N LYS A 74 1.84 -11.82 9.81
CA LYS A 74 2.70 -12.85 9.22
C LYS A 74 2.82 -12.73 7.70
N ALA A 75 1.74 -12.37 7.01
CA ALA A 75 1.77 -12.12 5.57
C ALA A 75 2.67 -10.93 5.20
N PHE A 76 2.62 -9.83 5.97
CA PHE A 76 3.51 -8.68 5.80
C PHE A 76 4.97 -9.07 6.07
N GLN A 77 5.24 -9.76 7.18
CA GLN A 77 6.59 -10.22 7.54
C GLN A 77 7.20 -11.14 6.47
N ALA A 78 6.43 -12.11 5.95
CA ALA A 78 6.88 -12.99 4.87
C ALA A 78 7.13 -12.23 3.55
N THR A 79 6.34 -11.18 3.29
CA THR A 79 6.52 -10.33 2.10
C THR A 79 7.79 -9.48 2.20
N GLU A 80 8.06 -8.88 3.36
CA GLU A 80 9.31 -8.16 3.62
C GLU A 80 10.53 -9.07 3.51
N GLU A 81 10.51 -10.26 4.14
CA GLU A 81 11.65 -11.18 4.07
C GLU A 81 11.86 -11.73 2.66
N GLY A 82 10.78 -11.94 1.91
CA GLY A 82 10.83 -12.28 0.49
C GLY A 82 11.51 -11.20 -0.33
N PHE A 83 11.16 -9.93 -0.09
CA PHE A 83 11.79 -8.80 -0.78
C PHE A 83 13.26 -8.61 -0.36
N LEU A 84 13.59 -8.77 0.93
CA LEU A 84 14.97 -8.76 1.42
C LEU A 84 15.81 -9.86 0.75
N SER A 85 15.23 -11.04 0.53
CA SER A 85 15.88 -12.13 -0.19
C SER A 85 16.13 -11.80 -1.67
N LEU A 86 15.22 -11.07 -2.31
CA LEU A 86 15.43 -10.50 -3.65
C LEU A 86 16.60 -9.50 -3.63
N VAL A 87 16.63 -8.56 -2.68
CA VAL A 87 17.74 -7.60 -2.54
C VAL A 87 19.08 -8.30 -2.35
N ARG A 88 19.14 -9.32 -1.48
CA ARG A 88 20.34 -10.17 -1.27
C ARG A 88 20.87 -10.75 -2.57
N ARG A 89 19.98 -11.33 -3.38
CA ARG A 89 20.35 -12.00 -4.63
C ARG A 89 20.83 -11.01 -5.70
N GLU A 90 20.16 -9.87 -5.81
CA GLU A 90 20.43 -8.87 -6.86
C GLU A 90 21.55 -7.88 -6.47
N TRP A 91 22.04 -7.91 -5.22
CA TRP A 91 22.92 -6.88 -4.66
C TRP A 91 24.18 -6.58 -5.50
N SER A 92 24.83 -7.61 -6.03
CA SER A 92 26.06 -7.46 -6.83
C SER A 92 25.82 -6.86 -8.21
N LEU A 93 24.64 -7.07 -8.81
CA LEU A 93 24.30 -6.65 -10.16
C LEU A 93 23.49 -5.36 -10.19
N LYS A 94 22.57 -5.20 -9.23
CA LYS A 94 21.61 -4.09 -9.14
C LYS A 94 21.47 -3.60 -7.70
N PRO A 95 22.51 -3.01 -7.09
CA PRO A 95 22.47 -2.57 -5.69
C PRO A 95 21.40 -1.52 -5.38
N GLN A 96 20.95 -0.75 -6.38
CA GLN A 96 19.89 0.25 -6.20
C GLN A 96 18.56 -0.35 -5.75
N ILE A 97 18.34 -1.66 -5.95
CA ILE A 97 17.14 -2.34 -5.46
C ILE A 97 16.99 -2.23 -3.93
N ALA A 98 18.09 -2.06 -3.18
CA ALA A 98 18.02 -1.85 -1.74
C ALA A 98 17.38 -0.50 -1.35
N SER A 99 17.36 0.47 -2.28
CA SER A 99 16.83 1.83 -2.07
C SER A 99 15.39 2.03 -2.56
N VAL A 100 14.77 0.98 -3.11
CA VAL A 100 13.36 1.04 -3.52
C VAL A 100 12.47 0.58 -2.37
N GLY A 101 11.32 1.22 -2.20
CA GLY A 101 10.40 0.95 -1.11
C GLY A 101 8.95 1.14 -1.53
N SER A 102 8.03 0.78 -0.64
CA SER A 102 6.62 1.04 -0.85
C SER A 102 5.87 1.13 0.47
N CYS A 103 5.03 2.17 0.59
CA CYS A 103 3.91 2.19 1.53
C CYS A 103 2.92 1.07 1.15
N CYS A 104 2.27 0.49 2.14
CA CYS A 104 1.39 -0.66 1.95
C CYS A 104 0.15 -0.54 2.84
N LEU A 105 -0.97 -0.25 2.21
CA LEU A 105 -2.29 -0.22 2.84
C LEU A 105 -3.10 -1.43 2.37
N VAL A 106 -3.52 -2.25 3.34
CA VAL A 106 -4.35 -3.44 3.10
C VAL A 106 -5.66 -3.35 3.87
N GLY A 107 -6.76 -3.64 3.18
CA GLY A 107 -8.07 -3.90 3.77
C GLY A 107 -8.46 -5.37 3.58
N VAL A 108 -8.91 -6.05 4.63
CA VAL A 108 -9.49 -7.40 4.53
C VAL A 108 -10.87 -7.41 5.16
N ILE A 109 -11.90 -7.65 4.35
CA ILE A 109 -13.28 -7.82 4.81
C ILE A 109 -13.56 -9.31 4.89
N CYS A 110 -13.72 -9.83 6.10
CA CYS A 110 -13.99 -11.25 6.34
C CYS A 110 -14.93 -11.40 7.54
N SER A 111 -15.98 -12.20 7.41
CA SER A 111 -16.91 -12.54 8.52
C SER A 111 -17.51 -11.32 9.25
N GLY A 112 -17.76 -10.23 8.53
CA GLY A 112 -18.30 -8.97 9.08
C GLY A 112 -17.29 -8.09 9.82
N THR A 113 -16.00 -8.44 9.77
CA THR A 113 -14.90 -7.62 10.28
C THR A 113 -14.12 -7.06 9.12
N LEU A 114 -13.80 -5.77 9.19
CA LEU A 114 -12.84 -5.08 8.34
C LEU A 114 -11.52 -4.93 9.10
N TYR A 115 -10.48 -5.62 8.65
CA TYR A 115 -9.12 -5.42 9.09
C TYR A 115 -8.45 -4.37 8.20
N VAL A 116 -7.81 -3.37 8.79
CA VAL A 116 -7.02 -2.36 8.06
C VAL A 116 -5.59 -2.41 8.56
N ALA A 117 -4.66 -2.84 7.72
CA ALA A 117 -3.22 -2.88 8.01
C ALA A 117 -2.51 -1.80 7.19
N ASN A 118 -1.72 -0.94 7.85
CA ASN A 118 -1.03 0.17 7.18
C ASN A 118 0.46 0.22 7.48
N LEU A 119 1.25 0.48 6.44
CA LEU A 119 2.66 0.89 6.47
C LEU A 119 2.80 2.16 5.63
N GLY A 120 3.31 3.23 6.22
CA GLY A 120 3.45 4.51 5.54
C GLY A 120 2.22 5.40 5.68
N ASP A 121 1.95 6.21 4.67
CA ASP A 121 1.03 7.35 4.69
C ASP A 121 -0.12 7.28 3.69
N SER A 122 -0.30 6.12 3.05
CA SER A 122 -1.61 5.74 2.52
C SER A 122 -2.65 5.68 3.64
N ARG A 123 -3.93 5.91 3.31
CA ARG A 123 -5.02 6.02 4.31
C ARG A 123 -6.30 5.31 3.88
N ALA A 124 -6.96 4.69 4.86
CA ALA A 124 -8.30 4.11 4.75
C ALA A 124 -9.33 4.93 5.55
N VAL A 125 -10.45 5.27 4.91
CA VAL A 125 -11.54 6.07 5.48
C VAL A 125 -12.88 5.39 5.24
N LEU A 126 -13.65 5.20 6.29
CA LEU A 126 -15.01 4.65 6.26
C LEU A 126 -16.04 5.77 6.18
N GLY A 127 -17.02 5.64 5.28
CA GLY A 127 -18.21 6.47 5.25
C GLY A 127 -19.35 5.82 6.05
N ARG A 128 -19.75 6.46 7.15
CA ARG A 128 -20.84 5.99 8.01
C ARG A 128 -22.07 6.89 7.94
N LEU A 129 -23.23 6.32 7.64
CA LEU A 129 -24.50 7.04 7.65
C LEU A 129 -24.93 7.37 9.09
N VAL A 130 -25.18 8.65 9.34
CA VAL A 130 -25.83 9.15 10.55
C VAL A 130 -27.34 9.17 10.28
N LYS A 131 -28.05 8.16 10.80
CA LYS A 131 -29.49 7.98 10.50
C LYS A 131 -30.36 9.18 10.84
N ALA A 132 -29.99 9.95 11.86
CA ALA A 132 -30.77 11.11 12.30
C ALA A 132 -30.73 12.26 11.29
N THR A 133 -29.62 12.46 10.58
CA THR A 133 -29.41 13.58 9.65
C THR A 133 -29.44 13.15 8.18
N GLY A 134 -29.19 11.86 7.90
CA GLY A 134 -28.97 11.36 6.54
C GLY A 134 -27.58 11.66 5.98
N GLU A 135 -26.71 12.30 6.76
CA GLU A 135 -25.34 12.63 6.37
C GLU A 135 -24.41 11.42 6.52
N VAL A 136 -23.37 11.34 5.70
CA VAL A 136 -22.31 10.35 5.85
C VAL A 136 -21.08 11.03 6.45
N VAL A 137 -20.70 10.59 7.65
CA VAL A 137 -19.51 11.09 8.33
C VAL A 137 -18.30 10.21 8.01
N ALA A 138 -17.14 10.87 7.87
CA ALA A 138 -15.87 10.19 7.65
C ALA A 138 -15.27 9.68 8.95
N MET A 139 -14.86 8.41 8.96
CA MET A 139 -14.12 7.78 10.05
C MET A 139 -12.82 7.21 9.51
N GLN A 140 -11.68 7.80 9.89
CA GLN A 140 -10.37 7.26 9.52
C GLN A 140 -10.09 5.96 10.29
N LEU A 141 -9.68 4.91 9.57
CA LEU A 141 -9.43 3.58 10.13
C LEU A 141 -7.94 3.24 10.27
N SER A 142 -7.07 4.00 9.62
CA SER A 142 -5.61 3.81 9.62
C SER A 142 -4.89 5.02 10.22
N SER A 143 -3.90 4.80 11.07
CA SER A 143 -2.90 5.83 11.38
C SER A 143 -1.89 5.94 10.24
N GLU A 144 -1.38 7.15 10.00
CA GLU A 144 -0.34 7.40 9.02
C GLU A 144 1.03 7.48 9.70
N HIS A 145 2.03 6.96 9.01
CA HIS A 145 3.39 6.85 9.51
C HIS A 145 4.30 7.83 8.77
N ASN A 146 3.93 9.11 8.77
CA ASN A 146 4.67 10.21 8.15
C ASN A 146 5.26 11.14 9.22
N ALA A 147 6.52 11.55 9.06
CA ALA A 147 7.22 12.43 9.98
C ALA A 147 6.65 13.86 10.04
N CYS A 148 5.69 14.21 9.18
CA CYS A 148 4.92 15.45 9.34
C CYS A 148 4.06 15.45 10.63
N TYR A 149 3.64 14.28 11.10
CA TYR A 149 2.88 14.11 12.35
C TYR A 149 3.81 14.10 13.56
N GLU A 150 3.43 14.80 14.62
CA GLU A 150 4.25 14.90 15.83
C GLU A 150 4.40 13.57 16.55
N GLU A 151 3.34 12.76 16.61
CA GLU A 151 3.38 11.47 17.29
C GLU A 151 4.39 10.53 16.64
N VAL A 152 4.49 10.56 15.30
CA VAL A 152 5.47 9.76 14.55
C VAL A 152 6.89 10.24 14.82
N ARG A 153 7.11 11.56 14.97
CA ARG A 153 8.43 12.10 15.33
C ARG A 153 8.84 11.67 16.73
N GLN A 154 7.91 11.70 17.68
CA GLN A 154 8.14 11.24 19.05
C GLN A 154 8.43 9.74 19.10
N GLU A 155 7.71 8.91 18.33
CA GLU A 155 7.98 7.46 18.21
C GLU A 155 9.40 7.21 17.68
N LEU A 156 9.79 7.90 16.61
CA LEU A 156 11.13 7.78 16.01
C LEU A 156 12.24 8.16 17.00
N GLN A 157 12.06 9.26 17.73
CA GLN A 157 13.00 9.72 18.77
C GLN A 157 13.08 8.74 19.94
N ALA A 158 11.96 8.19 20.40
CA ALA A 158 11.93 7.21 21.49
C ALA A 158 12.60 5.88 21.09
N ALA A 159 12.45 5.46 19.83
CA ALA A 159 13.11 4.26 19.31
C ALA A 159 14.62 4.44 19.07
N HIS A 160 15.08 5.69 18.91
CA HIS A 160 16.46 6.06 18.62
C HIS A 160 16.96 7.17 19.55
N PRO A 161 17.01 6.94 20.88
CA PRO A 161 17.38 7.98 21.84
C PRO A 161 18.82 8.48 21.66
N ASP A 162 19.66 7.67 21.03
CA ASP A 162 21.09 7.94 20.78
C ASP A 162 21.34 8.63 19.43
N ASP A 163 20.29 8.89 18.62
CA ASP A 163 20.39 9.51 17.29
C ASP A 163 19.61 10.83 17.26
N PRO A 164 20.23 11.97 17.61
CA PRO A 164 19.57 13.28 17.60
C PRO A 164 19.14 13.72 16.19
N HIS A 165 19.62 13.04 15.14
CA HIS A 165 19.33 13.33 13.75
C HIS A 165 18.37 12.30 13.13
N ILE A 166 17.72 11.45 13.93
CA ILE A 166 16.75 10.45 13.44
C ILE A 166 15.65 11.09 12.60
N VAL A 167 15.23 12.30 12.98
CA VAL A 167 14.25 13.12 12.27
C VAL A 167 14.79 14.54 12.14
N VAL A 168 14.81 15.08 10.93
CA VAL A 168 15.31 16.42 10.64
C VAL A 168 14.34 17.20 9.77
N LEU A 169 14.24 18.51 10.02
CA LEU A 169 13.48 19.42 9.17
C LEU A 169 14.38 19.87 8.01
N LYS A 170 14.02 19.50 6.78
CA LYS A 170 14.80 19.83 5.56
C LYS A 170 13.87 20.42 4.51
N HIS A 171 14.17 21.63 4.05
CA HIS A 171 13.33 22.39 3.12
C HIS A 171 11.87 22.50 3.61
N ASN A 172 11.67 22.81 4.88
CA ASN A 172 10.36 22.90 5.55
C ASN A 172 9.54 21.60 5.57
N VAL A 173 10.18 20.45 5.35
CA VAL A 173 9.55 19.12 5.42
C VAL A 173 10.32 18.24 6.38
N TRP A 174 9.62 17.62 7.33
CA TRP A 174 10.20 16.66 8.26
C TRP A 174 10.56 15.37 7.54
N ARG A 175 11.79 14.89 7.75
CA ARG A 175 12.31 13.68 7.09
C ARG A 175 13.10 12.81 8.06
N VAL A 176 12.89 11.50 7.99
CA VAL A 176 13.68 10.47 8.67
C VAL A 176 15.09 10.44 8.08
N LYS A 177 16.11 10.65 8.92
CA LYS A 177 17.53 10.87 8.58
C LYS A 177 17.77 11.86 7.44
N GLY A 178 16.82 12.77 7.18
CA GLY A 178 16.90 13.76 6.10
C GLY A 178 16.67 13.21 4.69
N VAL A 179 16.17 11.98 4.58
CA VAL A 179 16.00 11.25 3.31
C VAL A 179 14.53 11.12 2.93
N ILE A 180 13.72 10.45 3.75
CA ILE A 180 12.34 10.05 3.43
C ILE A 180 11.35 10.59 4.47
N GLN A 181 10.07 10.77 4.11
CA GLN A 181 9.05 11.29 5.02
C GLN A 181 8.37 10.19 5.85
N ILE A 182 8.26 8.97 5.33
CA ILE A 182 7.64 7.86 6.05
C ILE A 182 8.57 7.21 7.08
N SER A 183 8.00 6.67 8.15
CA SER A 183 8.71 5.89 9.17
C SER A 183 8.53 4.37 9.00
N ARG A 184 7.60 3.95 8.14
CA ARG A 184 7.31 2.52 7.90
C ARG A 184 7.09 2.21 6.43
N SER A 185 7.64 1.11 5.94
CA SER A 185 7.50 0.64 4.56
C SER A 185 7.83 -0.84 4.42
N ILE A 186 7.48 -1.46 3.30
CA ILE A 186 8.16 -2.67 2.79
C ILE A 186 9.30 -2.20 1.88
N GLY A 187 10.42 -2.93 1.84
CA GLY A 187 11.60 -2.50 1.10
C GLY A 187 12.44 -1.47 1.86
N ASP A 188 13.01 -0.47 1.20
CA ASP A 188 13.97 0.49 1.81
C ASP A 188 15.05 -0.22 2.65
N VAL A 189 15.52 -1.36 2.17
CA VAL A 189 16.40 -2.27 2.91
C VAL A 189 17.68 -1.54 3.37
N TYR A 190 18.17 -0.58 2.59
CA TYR A 190 19.31 0.25 2.94
C TYR A 190 19.12 1.10 4.22
N LEU A 191 17.89 1.31 4.71
CA LEU A 191 17.58 1.98 5.98
C LEU A 191 17.25 0.99 7.11
N LYS A 192 17.15 -0.30 6.82
CA LYS A 192 16.77 -1.35 7.79
C LYS A 192 17.92 -2.29 8.12
N ARG A 193 18.90 -2.39 7.22
CA ARG A 193 20.00 -3.35 7.25
C ARG A 193 21.31 -2.63 6.89
N PRO A 194 22.20 -2.38 7.88
CA PRO A 194 23.42 -1.59 7.68
C PRO A 194 24.33 -2.14 6.58
N GLU A 195 24.30 -3.45 6.35
CA GLU A 195 25.09 -4.14 5.32
C GLU A 195 24.70 -3.77 3.88
N TYR A 196 23.55 -3.09 3.67
CA TYR A 196 23.13 -2.53 2.38
C TYR A 196 23.25 -1.00 2.32
N ASN A 197 23.65 -0.34 3.41
CA ASN A 197 23.98 1.09 3.41
C ASN A 197 25.46 1.31 3.11
N ARG A 198 25.97 0.72 2.03
CA ARG A 198 27.39 0.75 1.66
C ARG A 198 27.58 0.55 0.16
N GLU A 199 28.81 0.70 -0.31
CA GLU A 199 29.14 0.37 -1.69
C GLU A 199 28.82 -1.10 -2.00
N PRO A 200 28.24 -1.41 -3.18
CA PRO A 200 28.13 -0.56 -4.36
C PRO A 200 26.84 0.31 -4.48
N LEU A 201 26.07 0.52 -3.39
CA LEU A 201 24.94 1.45 -3.42
C LEU A 201 25.40 2.88 -3.74
N HIS A 202 24.60 3.58 -4.55
CA HIS A 202 24.94 4.93 -4.99
C HIS A 202 25.05 5.87 -3.78
N SER A 203 26.07 6.72 -3.75
CA SER A 203 26.37 7.62 -2.63
C SER A 203 25.18 8.49 -2.19
N LYS A 204 24.33 8.91 -3.14
CA LYS A 204 23.10 9.67 -2.85
C LYS A 204 22.12 9.00 -1.87
N PHE A 205 22.15 7.67 -1.76
CA PHE A 205 21.31 6.90 -0.83
C PHE A 205 22.06 6.47 0.43
N ARG A 206 23.38 6.61 0.48
CA ARG A 206 24.17 6.19 1.64
C ARG A 206 24.06 7.24 2.75
N LEU A 207 23.76 6.78 3.96
CA LEU A 207 23.85 7.60 5.15
C LEU A 207 25.33 7.76 5.51
N ARG A 208 25.71 8.94 6.01
CA ARG A 208 27.09 9.19 6.45
C ARG A 208 27.42 8.43 7.73
N GLU A 209 26.44 8.37 8.63
CA GLU A 209 26.54 7.70 9.92
C GLU A 209 26.02 6.26 9.79
N THR A 210 26.76 5.31 10.38
CA THR A 210 26.29 3.94 10.53
C THR A 210 25.20 3.85 11.58
N PHE A 211 24.21 2.99 11.36
CA PHE A 211 23.16 2.69 12.33
C PHE A 211 23.25 1.22 12.73
N GLN A 212 22.82 0.89 13.95
CA GLN A 212 22.74 -0.50 14.43
C GLN A 212 21.30 -1.02 14.46
N ARG A 213 20.33 -0.12 14.61
CA ARG A 213 18.90 -0.42 14.66
C ARG A 213 18.24 -0.05 13.32
N PRO A 214 17.26 -0.83 12.84
CA PRO A 214 16.49 -0.44 11.66
C PRO A 214 15.86 0.95 11.85
N ILE A 215 16.13 1.87 10.93
CA ILE A 215 15.60 3.24 10.96
C ILE A 215 14.12 3.25 10.59
N LEU A 216 13.74 2.42 9.62
CA LEU A 216 12.35 2.22 9.20
C LEU A 216 11.82 0.88 9.71
N SER A 217 10.53 0.83 10.01
CA SER A 217 9.85 -0.43 10.37
C SER A 217 9.07 -1.02 9.19
N SER A 218 9.00 -2.35 9.11
CA SER A 218 8.11 -3.10 8.21
C SER A 218 6.91 -3.73 8.95
N GLU A 219 6.71 -3.37 10.22
CA GLU A 219 5.63 -3.88 11.05
C GLU A 219 4.35 -3.03 10.88
N PRO A 220 3.27 -3.59 10.32
CA PRO A 220 2.06 -2.83 10.04
C PRO A 220 1.31 -2.48 11.32
N GLN A 221 0.72 -1.28 11.37
CA GLN A 221 -0.33 -1.03 12.35
C GLN A 221 -1.63 -1.62 11.83
N ILE A 222 -2.30 -2.44 12.65
CA ILE A 222 -3.53 -3.15 12.27
C ILE A 222 -4.69 -2.69 13.15
N THR A 223 -5.74 -2.17 12.52
CA THR A 223 -7.02 -1.85 13.15
C THR A 223 -8.03 -2.95 12.81
N GLU A 224 -8.70 -3.49 13.82
CA GLU A 224 -9.83 -4.42 13.64
C GLU A 224 -11.13 -3.68 13.85
N TYR A 225 -12.00 -3.69 12.85
CA TYR A 225 -13.23 -2.94 12.87
C TYR A 225 -14.45 -3.82 12.60
N ARG A 226 -15.40 -3.85 13.55
CA ARG A 226 -16.66 -4.56 13.36
C ARG A 226 -17.59 -3.71 12.50
N ILE A 227 -17.87 -4.17 11.28
CA ILE A 227 -18.76 -3.49 10.34
C ILE A 227 -20.17 -3.39 10.95
N GLN A 228 -20.72 -2.19 10.93
CA GLN A 228 -22.05 -1.86 11.42
C GLN A 228 -23.05 -1.69 10.27
N PRO A 229 -24.36 -1.86 10.53
CA PRO A 229 -25.39 -1.75 9.48
C PRO A 229 -25.47 -0.37 8.79
N ASN A 230 -24.95 0.69 9.41
CA ASN A 230 -24.95 2.04 8.85
C ASN A 230 -23.66 2.38 8.10
N ASP A 231 -22.69 1.49 8.04
CA ASP A 231 -21.47 1.68 7.26
C ASP A 231 -21.76 1.47 5.78
N GLN A 232 -21.49 2.49 4.96
CA GLN A 232 -21.92 2.52 3.56
C GLN A 232 -20.81 2.07 2.60
N PHE A 233 -19.58 2.50 2.87
CA PHE A 233 -18.42 2.23 2.02
C PHE A 233 -17.11 2.51 2.76
N ALA A 234 -16.01 1.94 2.26
CA ALA A 234 -14.65 2.27 2.64
C ALA A 234 -13.86 2.77 1.41
N ILE A 235 -13.07 3.81 1.62
CA ILE A 235 -12.13 4.39 0.65
C ILE A 235 -10.72 4.01 1.09
N PHE A 236 -9.95 3.39 0.19
CA PHE A 236 -8.53 3.11 0.36
C PHE A 236 -7.77 3.89 -0.70
N ALA A 237 -6.82 4.73 -0.32
CA ALA A 237 -6.06 5.52 -1.28
C ALA A 237 -4.64 5.85 -0.83
N SER A 238 -3.76 6.08 -1.81
CA SER A 238 -2.41 6.62 -1.60
C SER A 238 -2.45 8.06 -1.12
N ASP A 239 -1.33 8.56 -0.61
CA ASP A 239 -1.21 9.93 -0.11
C ASP A 239 -1.56 10.97 -1.18
N GLY A 240 -1.31 10.69 -2.46
CA GLY A 240 -1.65 11.55 -3.59
C GLY A 240 -3.13 11.92 -3.68
N LEU A 241 -4.05 11.16 -3.06
CA LEU A 241 -5.43 11.62 -2.85
C LEU A 241 -5.54 12.57 -1.65
N TRP A 242 -4.99 12.15 -0.52
CA TRP A 242 -5.15 12.76 0.80
C TRP A 242 -4.37 14.06 0.97
N GLU A 243 -3.35 14.31 0.14
CA GLU A 243 -2.69 15.61 0.01
C GLU A 243 -3.62 16.70 -0.54
N HIS A 244 -4.70 16.31 -1.23
CA HIS A 244 -5.59 17.24 -1.94
C HIS A 244 -7.02 17.25 -1.41
N LEU A 245 -7.47 16.20 -0.74
CA LEU A 245 -8.82 16.10 -0.18
C LEU A 245 -8.79 15.71 1.29
N SER A 246 -9.60 16.37 2.10
CA SER A 246 -9.90 15.91 3.46
C SER A 246 -10.73 14.62 3.45
N ASN A 247 -10.73 13.93 4.59
CA ASN A 247 -11.53 12.72 4.77
C ASN A 247 -13.02 12.96 4.49
N GLN A 248 -13.55 14.09 4.96
CA GLN A 248 -14.96 14.42 4.83
C GLN A 248 -15.33 14.82 3.41
N GLU A 249 -14.51 15.62 2.71
CA GLU A 249 -14.72 15.95 1.30
C GLU A 249 -14.75 14.69 0.41
N ALA A 250 -13.84 13.74 0.66
CA ALA A 250 -13.82 12.48 -0.09
C ALA A 250 -15.09 11.65 0.15
N VAL A 251 -15.55 11.56 1.39
CA VAL A 251 -16.78 10.84 1.77
C VAL A 251 -18.02 11.49 1.16
N GLU A 252 -18.13 12.82 1.20
CA GLU A 252 -19.23 13.57 0.58
C GLU A 252 -19.25 13.41 -0.93
N LEU A 253 -18.08 13.40 -1.59
CA LEU A 253 -17.99 13.12 -3.02
C LEU A 253 -18.51 11.73 -3.37
N VAL A 254 -18.21 10.71 -2.55
CA VAL A 254 -18.73 9.34 -2.72
C VAL A 254 -20.24 9.27 -2.47
N GLN A 255 -20.73 9.94 -1.42
CA GLN A 255 -22.15 9.98 -1.10
C GLN A 255 -22.98 10.63 -2.22
N ASN A 256 -22.51 11.76 -2.74
CA ASN A 256 -23.28 12.61 -3.66
C ASN A 256 -23.05 12.30 -5.15
N SER A 257 -22.41 11.15 -5.46
CA SER A 257 -22.07 10.77 -6.82
C SER A 257 -22.54 9.35 -7.17
N PRO A 258 -22.80 9.06 -8.45
CA PRO A 258 -23.03 7.69 -8.88
C PRO A 258 -21.86 6.77 -8.54
N ARG A 259 -22.18 5.53 -8.11
CA ARG A 259 -21.15 4.52 -7.78
C ARG A 259 -20.25 4.21 -8.99
N ASN A 260 -20.82 4.18 -10.20
CA ASN A 260 -20.04 3.99 -11.41
C ASN A 260 -19.22 5.26 -11.71
N GLY A 261 -17.91 5.10 -11.86
CA GLY A 261 -17.02 6.23 -12.11
C GLY A 261 -16.47 6.90 -10.85
N ILE A 262 -16.86 6.49 -9.64
CA ILE A 262 -16.55 7.25 -8.42
C ILE A 262 -15.05 7.40 -8.15
N ALA A 263 -14.26 6.33 -8.27
CA ALA A 263 -12.81 6.41 -8.10
C ALA A 263 -12.18 7.40 -9.10
N ARG A 264 -12.72 7.48 -10.33
CA ARG A 264 -12.24 8.42 -11.36
C ARG A 264 -12.54 9.86 -10.97
N ARG A 265 -13.71 10.06 -10.36
CA ARG A 265 -14.17 11.37 -9.91
C ARG A 265 -13.31 11.87 -8.75
N LEU A 266 -13.04 11.03 -7.76
CA LEU A 266 -12.12 11.35 -6.67
C LEU A 266 -10.74 11.79 -7.19
N VAL A 267 -10.14 11.00 -8.07
CA VAL A 267 -8.87 11.35 -8.74
C VAL A 267 -8.97 12.68 -9.49
N LYS A 268 -10.04 12.87 -10.29
CA LYS A 268 -10.24 14.12 -11.04
C LYS A 268 -10.32 15.34 -10.11
N VAL A 269 -11.08 15.25 -9.02
CA VAL A 269 -11.24 16.37 -8.07
C VAL A 269 -9.92 16.66 -7.35
N ALA A 270 -9.19 15.63 -6.92
CA ALA A 270 -7.86 15.80 -6.32
C ALA A 270 -6.89 16.52 -7.29
N MET A 271 -6.86 16.14 -8.57
CA MET A 271 -6.04 16.84 -9.57
C MET A 271 -6.51 18.29 -9.83
N GLN A 272 -7.81 18.58 -9.69
CA GLN A 272 -8.32 19.94 -9.80
C GLN A 272 -7.85 20.80 -8.61
N GLU A 273 -7.87 20.27 -7.39
CA GLU A 273 -7.32 20.95 -6.22
C GLU A 273 -5.79 21.09 -6.30
N ALA A 274 -5.08 20.09 -6.81
CA ALA A 274 -3.64 20.19 -7.09
C ALA A 274 -3.32 21.35 -8.06
N ALA A 275 -4.07 21.45 -9.16
CA ALA A 275 -3.92 22.54 -10.11
C ALA A 275 -4.21 23.91 -9.48
N LYS A 276 -5.27 24.00 -8.66
CA LYS A 276 -5.66 25.22 -7.94
C LYS A 276 -4.60 25.67 -6.94
N LYS A 277 -3.99 24.76 -6.17
CA LYS A 277 -2.86 25.05 -5.25
C LYS A 277 -1.63 25.61 -5.98
N ARG A 278 -1.54 25.39 -7.29
CA ARG A 278 -0.47 25.89 -8.17
C ARG A 278 -0.95 27.00 -9.11
N GLU A 279 -2.11 27.59 -8.81
CA GLU A 279 -2.71 28.72 -9.55
C GLU A 279 -2.84 28.45 -11.07
N MET A 280 -3.13 27.20 -11.45
CA MET A 280 -3.23 26.80 -12.84
C MET A 280 -4.53 26.06 -13.17
N ARG A 281 -4.86 25.98 -14.46
CA ARG A 281 -6.04 25.24 -14.91
C ARG A 281 -5.74 23.74 -14.92
N TYR A 282 -6.74 22.94 -14.56
CA TYR A 282 -6.67 21.48 -14.69
C TYR A 282 -6.30 21.01 -16.10
N SER A 283 -6.76 21.72 -17.15
CA SER A 283 -6.40 21.41 -18.54
C SER A 283 -4.91 21.57 -18.82
N ASP A 284 -4.25 22.49 -18.12
CA ASP A 284 -2.83 22.80 -18.33
C ASP A 284 -1.98 21.81 -17.54
N LEU A 285 -2.36 21.50 -16.30
CA LEU A 285 -1.75 20.41 -15.52
C LEU A 285 -1.71 19.08 -16.29
N LYS A 286 -2.80 18.72 -16.98
CA LYS A 286 -2.88 17.49 -17.78
C LYS A 286 -1.93 17.45 -18.99
N LYS A 287 -1.49 18.61 -19.49
CA LYS A 287 -0.56 18.72 -20.62
C LYS A 287 0.90 18.64 -20.17
N ILE A 288 1.19 18.83 -18.89
CA ILE A 288 2.54 18.70 -18.35
C ILE A 288 3.01 17.27 -18.50
N ASP A 289 4.21 17.08 -19.03
CA ASP A 289 4.82 15.77 -19.19
C ASP A 289 4.97 15.05 -17.84
N ARG A 290 4.83 13.72 -17.89
CA ARG A 290 5.06 12.85 -16.73
C ARG A 290 6.51 12.99 -16.26
N GLY A 291 6.75 12.87 -14.97
CA GLY A 291 8.03 13.19 -14.33
C GLY A 291 8.10 14.68 -13.93
N VAL A 292 7.81 15.60 -14.85
CA VAL A 292 7.67 17.02 -14.49
C VAL A 292 6.40 17.24 -13.67
N ARG A 293 5.32 16.54 -14.01
CA ARG A 293 4.03 16.58 -13.29
C ARG A 293 4.15 16.22 -11.80
N ARG A 294 5.16 15.44 -11.39
CA ARG A 294 5.44 15.09 -9.98
C ARG A 294 5.60 16.33 -9.08
N HIS A 295 6.03 17.47 -9.62
CA HIS A 295 6.16 18.71 -8.84
C HIS A 295 4.80 19.34 -8.45
N PHE A 296 3.71 18.85 -9.03
CA PHE A 296 2.36 19.36 -8.86
C PHE A 296 1.47 18.43 -8.02
N HIS A 297 1.58 17.12 -8.23
CA HIS A 297 0.92 16.06 -7.44
C HIS A 297 1.71 14.75 -7.59
N ASP A 298 1.53 13.80 -6.68
CA ASP A 298 2.08 12.43 -6.81
C ASP A 298 1.15 11.49 -7.60
N ASP A 299 1.55 10.24 -7.79
CA ASP A 299 0.68 9.18 -8.29
C ASP A 299 -0.54 9.04 -7.35
N ILE A 300 -1.74 8.89 -7.93
CA ILE A 300 -2.99 8.83 -7.14
C ILE A 300 -3.65 7.50 -7.39
N THR A 301 -3.74 6.64 -6.37
CA THR A 301 -4.47 5.38 -6.40
C THR A 301 -5.68 5.44 -5.49
N VAL A 302 -6.86 5.07 -6.00
CA VAL A 302 -8.10 5.05 -5.20
C VAL A 302 -8.89 3.77 -5.45
N ILE A 303 -9.29 3.13 -4.35
CA ILE A 303 -10.24 2.02 -4.32
C ILE A 303 -11.41 2.39 -3.41
N VAL A 304 -12.63 2.33 -3.95
CA VAL A 304 -13.86 2.44 -3.16
C VAL A 304 -14.56 1.08 -3.13
N VAL A 305 -14.85 0.60 -1.91
CA VAL A 305 -15.59 -0.63 -1.62
C VAL A 305 -16.91 -0.25 -0.97
N PHE A 306 -18.03 -0.53 -1.64
CA PHE A 306 -19.36 -0.35 -1.06
C PHE A 306 -19.73 -1.57 -0.22
N LEU A 307 -20.21 -1.31 1.00
CA LEU A 307 -20.58 -2.34 1.96
C LEU A 307 -22.09 -2.58 1.85
N ASP A 308 -22.48 -3.84 1.67
CA ASP A 308 -23.89 -4.24 1.69
C ASP A 308 -24.16 -5.04 2.97
N SER A 309 -24.69 -4.36 3.98
CA SER A 309 -25.03 -4.94 5.27
C SER A 309 -26.06 -6.08 5.18
N ASN A 310 -26.90 -6.09 4.13
CA ASN A 310 -27.92 -7.12 3.91
C ASN A 310 -27.35 -8.36 3.24
N ALA A 311 -26.32 -8.21 2.42
CA ALA A 311 -25.60 -9.34 1.82
C ALA A 311 -24.68 -10.02 2.84
N MET A 312 -24.05 -9.25 3.74
CA MET A 312 -23.09 -9.79 4.72
C MET A 312 -23.72 -10.71 5.79
N SER A 313 -25.01 -10.52 6.12
CA SER A 313 -25.75 -11.41 7.03
C SER A 313 -26.20 -12.72 6.38
N LYS A 314 -26.29 -12.76 5.04
CA LYS A 314 -26.71 -13.94 4.27
C LYS A 314 -25.56 -14.71 3.63
N ALA A 315 -24.37 -14.11 3.52
CA ALA A 315 -23.19 -14.68 2.86
C ALA A 315 -22.56 -15.88 3.60
N SER A 316 -23.18 -16.39 4.67
CA SER A 316 -22.72 -17.59 5.36
C SER A 316 -22.52 -18.77 4.40
N TRP A 317 -23.36 -18.98 3.38
CA TRP A 317 -23.34 -20.22 2.57
C TRP A 317 -23.49 -20.09 1.04
N SER A 318 -23.54 -18.90 0.44
CA SER A 318 -23.66 -18.77 -1.03
C SER A 318 -22.32 -18.43 -1.69
N LYS A 319 -21.87 -19.25 -2.65
CA LYS A 319 -20.72 -18.96 -3.53
C LYS A 319 -20.92 -17.62 -4.22
N SER A 320 -20.27 -16.57 -3.74
CA SER A 320 -20.18 -15.30 -4.46
C SER A 320 -19.18 -15.44 -5.60
N PRO A 321 -19.40 -14.81 -6.77
CA PRO A 321 -18.45 -14.87 -7.87
C PRO A 321 -17.10 -14.31 -7.43
N SER A 322 -16.01 -15.02 -7.76
CA SER A 322 -14.67 -14.52 -7.49
C SER A 322 -14.36 -13.34 -8.39
N VAL A 323 -13.74 -12.30 -7.82
CA VAL A 323 -13.33 -11.10 -8.54
C VAL A 323 -11.86 -10.87 -8.28
N SER A 324 -11.06 -10.75 -9.33
CA SER A 324 -9.64 -10.39 -9.25
C SER A 324 -9.39 -9.19 -10.14
N LEU A 325 -8.92 -8.10 -9.55
CA LEU A 325 -8.59 -6.86 -10.24
C LEU A 325 -7.22 -6.39 -9.75
N ARG A 326 -6.27 -6.24 -10.67
CA ARG A 326 -4.95 -5.69 -10.37
C ARG A 326 -4.70 -4.45 -11.21
N GLY A 327 -4.32 -3.36 -10.56
CA GLY A 327 -3.72 -2.22 -11.22
C GLY A 327 -2.21 -2.41 -11.26
N GLY A 328 -1.63 -2.64 -12.44
CA GLY A 328 -0.16 -2.62 -12.58
C GLY A 328 0.48 -2.50 -13.96
N GLY A 329 -0.21 -2.85 -15.04
CA GLY A 329 0.31 -2.69 -16.41
C GLY A 329 1.63 -3.42 -16.68
N VAL A 330 1.59 -4.75 -16.83
CA VAL A 330 1.67 -5.49 -18.11
C VAL A 330 0.89 -6.79 -17.85
N THR A 331 -0.21 -7.04 -18.56
CA THR A 331 -0.73 -8.41 -18.68
C THR A 331 0.31 -9.19 -19.47
N LEU A 332 1.22 -9.88 -18.79
CA LEU A 332 2.02 -10.91 -19.43
C LEU A 332 1.04 -11.98 -19.92
N PRO A 333 1.09 -12.40 -21.21
CA PRO A 333 0.32 -13.54 -21.67
C PRO A 333 0.64 -14.73 -20.77
N ALA A 334 -0.36 -15.56 -20.45
CA ALA A 334 -0.27 -16.72 -19.57
C ALA A 334 0.63 -17.87 -20.10
N LYS A 335 1.67 -17.58 -20.90
CA LYS A 335 2.55 -18.55 -21.56
C LYS A 335 4.04 -18.14 -21.57
N SER A 336 4.60 -17.66 -20.46
CA SER A 336 6.06 -17.64 -20.29
C SER A 336 6.55 -18.31 -19.00
N LEU A 337 5.84 -19.35 -18.55
CA LEU A 337 6.45 -20.35 -17.67
C LEU A 337 7.11 -21.39 -18.58
N ALA A 338 8.40 -21.20 -18.86
CA ALA A 338 9.22 -22.30 -19.32
C ALA A 338 9.25 -23.36 -18.20
N PRO A 339 8.98 -24.64 -18.50
CA PRO A 339 8.99 -25.68 -17.49
C PRO A 339 10.41 -25.87 -16.94
N PHE A 340 10.50 -25.90 -15.61
CA PHE A 340 11.64 -26.44 -14.88
C PHE A 340 11.97 -27.84 -15.43
N SER A 341 13.08 -27.99 -16.13
CA SER A 341 13.71 -29.28 -16.39
C SER A 341 14.62 -29.61 -15.21
N ALA A 342 14.32 -30.71 -14.53
CA ALA A 342 15.18 -31.28 -13.49
C ALA A 342 16.53 -31.69 -14.09
N PRO A 343 17.64 -31.60 -13.33
CA PRO A 343 18.96 -32.01 -13.83
C PRO A 343 18.98 -33.52 -14.09
N ALA A 344 19.35 -33.89 -15.32
CA ALA A 344 19.59 -35.27 -15.72
C ALA A 344 20.77 -35.84 -14.95
N GLN A 345 20.58 -37.03 -14.38
CA GLN A 345 21.63 -37.85 -13.80
C GLN A 345 22.64 -38.23 -14.89
N LEU A 346 23.90 -37.85 -14.70
CA LEU A 346 25.02 -38.41 -15.44
C LEU A 346 25.28 -39.84 -14.91
N ASN A 347 24.88 -40.85 -15.67
CA ASN A 347 25.46 -42.18 -15.54
C ASN A 347 26.72 -42.25 -16.40
N SER A 348 27.87 -42.40 -15.75
CA SER A 348 29.08 -42.90 -16.38
C SER A 348 28.94 -44.39 -16.65
N THR A 349 29.42 -44.88 -17.79
CA THR A 349 30.37 -46.01 -17.84
C THR A 349 30.83 -46.26 -19.28
N TYR A 350 32.16 -46.33 -19.42
CA TYR A 350 33.02 -47.03 -20.39
C TYR A 350 32.76 -46.95 -21.89
#